data_AF-A0A512REA4-F1
#
_entry.id   AF-A0A512REA4-F1
#
_cell.length_a   1.000
_cell.length_b   1.000
_cell.length_c   1.000
_cell.angle_alpha   90.00
_cell.angle_beta   90.00
_cell.angle_gamma   90.00
#
_symmetry.space_group_name_H-M   'P 1'
#
loop_
_entity.id
_entity.type
_entity.pdbx_description
1 polymer ?
#
loop_
_entity_poly.entity_id
_entity_poly.type
_entity_poly.pdbx_seq_one_letter_code
_entity_poly.pdbx_strand_id
1 'polypeptide(L)'
;MRYKLEKPVHGAIGMEKYQCTIEWRNGTFITDEPATSGGKDTGPDPFTLLISSLASCTLVTLRMYIDRKGWDIPQITVNANFYQEEKDGKIITIFDRDISFASPLSEEQRARLLDIAKACPVSRILEGDIQLRTYLFREEDVQKKVLYSNGEVTVVWKPEFCKHSARCVSQLPEVFNVNAKPWIDVNGASTERIVEQVKRCPSGALRYFYDGKGEDGIF
;
A
#
# COMPACT_ATOMS: atom_id res chain seq x y z
N MET A 1 -3.32 -3.21 -14.04
CA MET A 1 -3.08 -3.29 -12.57
C MET A 1 -2.45 -1.96 -12.11
N ARG A 2 -3.12 -1.20 -11.24
CA ARG A 2 -2.63 0.10 -10.72
C ARG A 2 -2.68 0.09 -9.20
N TYR A 3 -1.54 0.32 -8.54
CA TYR A 3 -1.51 0.46 -7.08
C TYR A 3 -2.23 1.73 -6.65
N LYS A 4 -2.83 1.71 -5.44
CA LYS A 4 -3.51 2.87 -4.86
C LYS A 4 -2.52 3.97 -4.44
N LEU A 5 -1.31 3.59 -4.05
CA LEU A 5 -0.22 4.50 -3.72
C LEU A 5 0.86 4.45 -4.81
N GLU A 6 1.50 5.59 -5.06
CA GLU A 6 2.60 5.70 -6.02
C GLU A 6 3.86 4.95 -5.53
N LYS A 7 4.18 5.11 -4.24
CA LYS A 7 5.23 4.38 -3.53
C LYS A 7 4.60 3.47 -2.47
N PRO A 8 5.18 2.28 -2.20
CA PRO A 8 4.72 1.44 -1.11
C PRO A 8 4.92 2.15 0.23
N VAL A 9 4.13 1.77 1.24
CA VAL A 9 4.46 2.05 2.64
C VAL A 9 5.67 1.19 2.98
N HIS A 10 6.70 1.79 3.56
CA HIS A 10 7.86 1.08 4.07
C HIS A 10 7.72 0.91 5.59
N GLY A 11 8.03 -0.27 6.10
CA GLY A 11 8.02 -0.57 7.51
C GLY A 11 9.28 -1.32 7.90
N ALA A 12 9.86 -0.96 9.04
CA ALA A 12 11.05 -1.60 9.58
C ALA A 12 10.93 -1.76 11.10
N ILE A 13 11.51 -2.84 11.61
CA ILE A 13 11.65 -3.11 13.04
C ILE A 13 13.09 -3.57 13.31
N GLY A 14 13.68 -3.04 14.37
CA GLY A 14 15.01 -3.42 14.84
C GLY A 14 14.96 -4.50 15.93
N MET A 15 15.91 -4.45 16.85
CA MET A 15 15.94 -5.34 18.04
C MET A 15 15.05 -4.83 19.19
N GLU A 16 14.58 -3.59 19.11
CA GLU A 16 13.60 -3.09 20.07
C GLU A 16 12.30 -3.89 19.94
N LYS A 17 11.76 -4.31 21.09
CA LYS A 17 10.60 -5.21 21.10
C LYS A 17 9.37 -4.50 20.56
N TYR A 18 8.85 -5.04 19.45
CA TYR A 18 7.55 -4.74 18.85
C TYR A 18 7.28 -3.30 18.42
N GLN A 19 8.25 -2.40 18.60
CA GLN A 19 8.20 -1.06 18.04
C GLN A 19 8.69 -1.07 16.59
N CYS A 20 7.87 -0.57 15.68
CA CYS A 20 8.23 -0.41 14.27
C CYS A 20 8.25 1.08 13.89
N THR A 21 9.01 1.41 12.85
CA THR A 21 8.89 2.68 12.12
C THR A 21 8.14 2.43 10.81
N ILE A 22 7.14 3.27 10.52
CA ILE A 22 6.34 3.23 9.31
C ILE A 22 6.51 4.53 8.55
N GLU A 23 6.93 4.44 7.29
CA GLU A 23 7.14 5.57 6.40
C GLU A 23 6.11 5.55 5.26
N TRP A 24 5.46 6.69 5.03
CA TRP A 24 4.54 6.88 3.90
C TRP A 24 4.85 8.19 3.22
N ARG A 25 4.79 8.24 1.87
CA ARG A 25 4.95 9.46 1.06
C ARG A 25 6.10 10.38 1.53
N ASN A 26 5.81 11.32 2.43
CA ASN A 26 6.70 12.34 2.98
C ASN A 26 6.72 12.39 4.53
N GLY A 27 6.19 11.37 5.22
CA GLY A 27 6.08 11.32 6.68
C GLY A 27 6.49 9.96 7.25
N THR A 28 6.72 9.96 8.57
CA THR A 28 7.05 8.77 9.35
C THR A 28 6.31 8.79 10.68
N PHE A 29 5.90 7.62 11.18
CA PHE A 29 5.33 7.43 12.51
C PHE A 29 5.80 6.10 13.08
N ILE A 30 5.68 5.95 14.41
CA ILE A 30 5.96 4.70 15.11
C ILE A 30 4.67 3.92 15.34
N THR A 31 4.79 2.60 15.36
CA THR A 31 3.77 1.67 15.87
C THR A 31 4.38 0.86 16.98
N ASP A 32 3.59 0.47 17.96
CA ASP A 32 4.09 -0.30 19.09
C ASP A 32 2.97 -1.20 19.60
N GLU A 33 3.35 -2.37 20.08
CA GLU A 33 2.41 -3.24 20.78
C GLU A 33 2.23 -2.72 22.22
N PRO A 34 1.08 -2.99 22.86
CA PRO A 34 0.88 -2.63 24.25
C PRO A 34 1.82 -3.40 25.18
N ALA A 35 1.96 -2.91 26.42
CA ALA A 35 2.79 -3.56 27.44
C ALA A 35 2.41 -5.03 27.70
N THR A 36 1.12 -5.38 27.55
CA THR A 36 0.62 -6.76 27.70
C THR A 36 1.17 -7.73 26.66
N SER A 37 1.53 -7.21 25.49
CA SER A 37 2.18 -7.97 24.40
C SER A 37 3.72 -7.82 24.42
N GLY A 38 4.26 -7.07 25.38
CA GLY A 38 5.69 -6.86 25.57
C GLY A 38 6.29 -5.65 24.84
N GLY A 39 5.44 -4.79 24.25
CA GLY A 39 5.86 -3.48 23.72
C GLY A 39 5.81 -2.39 24.80
N LYS A 40 5.86 -1.12 24.40
CA LYS A 40 5.87 0.02 25.32
C LYS A 40 4.66 0.93 25.18
N ASP A 41 3.69 0.57 24.31
CA ASP A 41 2.48 1.35 24.05
C ASP A 41 2.80 2.80 23.61
N THR A 42 3.90 2.98 22.87
CA THR A 42 4.39 4.30 22.42
C THR A 42 3.76 4.77 21.10
N GLY A 43 3.01 3.90 20.44
CA GLY A 43 2.28 4.18 19.21
C GLY A 43 1.13 3.18 19.07
N PRO A 44 0.23 3.38 18.08
CA PRO A 44 -0.88 2.47 17.86
C PRO A 44 -0.38 1.09 17.43
N ASP A 45 -1.03 0.05 17.95
CA ASP A 45 -0.83 -1.32 17.49
C ASP A 45 -1.39 -1.53 16.06
N PRO A 46 -1.06 -2.64 15.38
CA PRO A 46 -1.51 -2.91 14.02
C PRO A 46 -3.04 -2.96 13.85
N PHE A 47 -3.78 -3.45 14.83
CA PHE A 47 -5.24 -3.51 14.79
C PHE A 47 -5.86 -2.13 14.96
N THR A 48 -5.32 -1.32 15.88
CA THR A 48 -5.68 0.08 16.03
C THR A 48 -5.47 0.85 14.73
N LEU A 49 -4.36 0.62 14.01
CA LEU A 49 -4.12 1.23 12.70
C LEU A 49 -5.12 0.78 11.63
N LEU A 50 -5.41 -0.51 11.55
CA LEU A 50 -6.39 -1.06 10.60
C LEU A 50 -7.75 -0.41 10.80
N ILE A 51 -8.23 -0.33 12.04
CA ILE A 51 -9.51 0.28 12.39
C ILE A 51 -9.50 1.80 12.22
N SER A 52 -8.39 2.46 12.55
CA SER A 52 -8.23 3.89 12.31
C SER A 52 -8.33 4.24 10.82
N SER A 53 -7.90 3.35 9.93
CA SER A 53 -8.06 3.54 8.49
C SER A 53 -9.54 3.54 8.06
N LEU A 54 -10.38 2.68 8.67
CA LEU A 54 -11.82 2.65 8.43
C LEU A 54 -12.48 3.92 8.96
N ALA A 55 -12.22 4.26 10.23
CA ALA A 55 -12.81 5.43 10.89
C ALA A 55 -12.47 6.74 10.14
N SER A 56 -11.19 6.96 9.84
CA SER A 56 -10.73 8.16 9.12
C SER A 56 -11.30 8.24 7.71
N CYS A 57 -11.34 7.13 6.97
CA CYS A 57 -11.91 7.10 5.62
C CYS A 57 -13.41 7.45 5.63
N THR A 58 -14.16 6.95 6.60
CA THR A 58 -15.58 7.28 6.79
C THR A 58 -15.79 8.75 7.11
N LEU A 59 -15.05 9.29 8.08
CA LEU A 59 -15.14 10.70 8.48
C LEU A 59 -14.87 11.65 7.31
N VAL A 60 -13.78 11.41 6.56
CA VAL A 60 -13.43 12.22 5.38
C VAL A 60 -14.52 12.13 4.31
N THR A 61 -15.02 10.93 4.03
CA THR A 61 -16.05 10.72 3.00
C THR A 61 -17.36 11.43 3.37
N LEU A 62 -17.78 11.35 4.64
CA LEU A 62 -18.97 12.05 5.12
C LEU A 62 -18.78 13.56 5.07
N ARG A 63 -17.65 14.08 5.57
CA ARG A 63 -17.34 15.50 5.55
C ARG A 63 -17.39 16.06 4.12
N MET A 64 -16.70 15.41 3.18
CA MET A 64 -16.74 15.78 1.75
C MET A 64 -18.17 15.87 1.21
N TYR A 65 -19.05 14.95 1.60
CA TYR A 65 -20.44 14.94 1.14
C TYR A 65 -21.27 16.05 1.77
N ILE A 66 -21.13 16.26 3.08
CA ILE A 66 -21.79 17.31 3.86
C ILE A 66 -21.43 18.68 3.29
N ASP A 67 -20.14 18.93 3.06
CA ASP A 67 -19.63 20.18 2.50
C ASP A 67 -20.19 20.41 1.09
N ARG A 68 -20.24 19.37 0.25
CA ARG A 68 -20.84 19.44 -1.09
C ARG A 68 -22.33 19.77 -1.06
N LYS A 69 -23.04 19.38 -0.01
CA LYS A 69 -24.47 19.66 0.17
C LYS A 69 -24.75 20.97 0.91
N GLY A 70 -23.73 21.61 1.48
CA GLY A 70 -23.88 22.81 2.29
C GLY A 70 -24.67 22.57 3.58
N TRP A 71 -24.57 21.37 4.16
CA TRP A 71 -25.25 21.04 5.42
C TRP A 71 -24.43 21.51 6.62
N ASP A 72 -25.08 22.17 7.58
CA ASP A 72 -24.45 22.61 8.82
C ASP A 72 -24.41 21.48 9.86
N ILE A 73 -23.38 20.65 9.74
CA ILE A 73 -23.10 19.54 10.66
C ILE A 73 -21.66 19.71 11.15
N PRO A 74 -21.45 20.35 12.32
CA PRO A 74 -20.13 20.82 12.73
C PRO A 74 -19.20 19.68 13.13
N GLN A 75 -19.75 18.60 13.71
CA GLN A 75 -18.96 17.49 14.23
C GLN A 75 -19.57 16.15 13.86
N ILE A 76 -18.70 15.23 13.47
CA ILE A 76 -18.99 13.83 13.16
C ILE A 76 -17.99 13.02 13.97
N THR A 77 -18.45 11.98 14.64
CA THR A 77 -17.57 11.03 15.33
C THR A 77 -17.85 9.63 14.83
N VAL A 78 -16.81 8.80 14.87
CA VAL A 78 -16.88 7.39 14.50
C VAL A 78 -16.19 6.58 15.58
N ASN A 79 -16.91 5.62 16.14
CA ASN A 79 -16.32 4.52 16.90
C ASN A 79 -16.33 3.29 16.00
N ALA A 80 -15.23 2.56 15.94
CA ALA A 80 -15.14 1.36 15.13
C ALA A 80 -14.37 0.29 15.88
N ASN A 81 -14.73 -0.97 15.63
CA ASN A 81 -14.04 -2.12 16.15
C ASN A 81 -14.29 -3.31 15.23
N PHE A 82 -13.65 -4.44 15.49
CA PHE A 82 -13.95 -5.68 14.80
C PHE A 82 -13.74 -6.88 15.70
N TYR A 83 -14.38 -7.98 15.33
CA TYR A 83 -14.18 -9.28 15.95
C TYR A 83 -14.20 -10.37 14.88
N GLN A 84 -13.78 -11.56 15.25
CA GLN A 84 -13.80 -12.73 14.39
C GLN A 84 -14.63 -13.83 15.03
N GLU A 85 -15.45 -14.51 14.22
CA GLU A 85 -16.24 -15.66 14.63
C GLU A 85 -16.05 -16.81 13.64
N GLU A 86 -16.13 -18.05 14.12
CA GLU A 86 -16.11 -19.23 13.27
C GLU A 86 -17.54 -19.65 12.92
N LYS A 87 -17.82 -19.78 11.62
CA LYS A 87 -19.11 -20.21 11.10
C LYS A 87 -18.89 -21.17 9.93
N ASP A 88 -19.47 -22.36 10.01
CA ASP A 88 -19.34 -23.41 9.00
C ASP A 88 -17.87 -23.75 8.64
N GLY A 89 -16.98 -23.77 9.65
CA GLY A 89 -15.55 -24.03 9.48
C GLY A 89 -14.77 -22.91 8.79
N LYS A 90 -15.36 -21.72 8.66
CA LYS A 90 -14.73 -20.52 8.10
C LYS A 90 -14.68 -19.42 9.15
N ILE A 91 -13.55 -18.72 9.22
CA ILE A 91 -13.44 -17.51 10.02
C ILE A 91 -14.10 -16.36 9.26
N ILE A 92 -15.09 -15.74 9.88
CA ILE A 92 -15.73 -14.50 9.41
C ILE A 92 -15.21 -13.36 10.28
N THR A 93 -14.77 -12.29 9.63
CA THR A 93 -14.37 -11.05 10.33
C THR A 93 -15.48 -10.03 10.20
N ILE A 94 -15.92 -9.47 11.32
CA ILE A 94 -17.06 -8.55 11.41
C ILE A 94 -16.54 -7.22 11.94
N PHE A 95 -16.77 -6.15 11.17
CA PHE A 95 -16.40 -4.80 11.53
C PHE A 95 -17.65 -4.02 11.94
N ASP A 96 -17.64 -3.47 13.15
CA ASP A 96 -18.68 -2.58 13.65
C ASP A 96 -18.23 -1.12 13.53
N ARG A 97 -19.18 -0.26 13.22
CA ARG A 97 -18.93 1.18 13.09
C ARG A 97 -20.16 1.99 13.50
N ASP A 98 -20.03 2.68 14.62
CA ASP A 98 -21.03 3.61 15.14
C ASP A 98 -20.68 5.03 14.71
N ILE A 99 -21.64 5.70 14.07
CA ILE A 99 -21.47 7.08 13.58
C ILE A 99 -22.43 7.97 14.32
N SER A 100 -21.91 9.04 14.93
CA SER A 100 -22.73 10.02 15.61
C SER A 100 -22.46 11.44 15.13
N PHE A 101 -23.47 12.29 15.28
CA PHE A 101 -23.48 13.68 14.82
C PHE A 101 -23.89 14.57 15.98
N ALA A 102 -23.22 15.71 16.14
CA ALA A 102 -23.54 16.65 17.21
C ALA A 102 -24.89 17.37 17.00
N SER A 103 -25.34 17.49 15.75
CA SER A 103 -26.60 18.14 15.38
C SER A 103 -27.68 17.11 15.07
N PRO A 104 -28.96 17.41 15.35
CA PRO A 104 -30.07 16.58 14.89
C PRO A 104 -30.08 16.52 13.35
N LEU A 105 -30.44 15.37 12.81
CA LEU A 105 -30.52 15.13 11.37
C LEU A 105 -31.97 14.91 10.98
N SER A 106 -32.36 15.41 9.80
CA SER A 106 -33.61 14.96 9.17
C SER A 106 -33.49 13.49 8.76
N GLU A 107 -34.62 12.81 8.56
CA GLU A 107 -34.64 11.42 8.09
C GLU A 107 -33.92 11.27 6.73
N GLU A 108 -34.06 12.26 5.84
CA GLU A 108 -33.37 12.27 4.54
C GLU A 108 -31.85 12.41 4.71
N GLN A 109 -31.40 13.28 5.61
CA GLN A 109 -29.98 13.42 5.91
C GLN A 109 -29.44 12.11 6.49
N ARG A 110 -30.15 11.51 7.45
CA ARG A 110 -29.76 10.26 8.11
C ARG A 110 -29.62 9.12 7.11
N ALA A 111 -30.65 8.90 6.29
CA ALA A 111 -30.64 7.87 5.26
C ALA A 111 -29.48 8.08 4.28
N ARG A 112 -29.27 9.33 3.85
CA ARG A 112 -28.23 9.63 2.88
C ARG A 112 -26.81 9.51 3.44
N LEU A 113 -26.58 9.96 4.67
CA LEU A 113 -25.27 9.85 5.32
C LEU A 113 -24.92 8.38 5.58
N LEU A 114 -25.92 7.55 5.91
CA LEU A 114 -25.71 6.10 6.05
C LEU A 114 -25.22 5.47 4.74
N ASP A 115 -25.86 5.79 3.60
CA ASP A 115 -25.43 5.29 2.28
C ASP A 115 -24.00 5.73 1.95
N ILE A 116 -23.67 6.99 2.21
CA ILE A 116 -22.35 7.56 1.95
C ILE A 116 -21.27 6.91 2.83
N ALA A 117 -21.59 6.61 4.10
CA ALA A 117 -20.66 5.91 4.99
C ALA A 117 -20.32 4.51 4.49
N LYS A 118 -21.28 3.77 3.92
CA LYS A 118 -21.05 2.45 3.29
C LYS A 118 -20.20 2.54 2.02
N ALA A 119 -20.29 3.65 1.30
CA ALA A 119 -19.56 3.85 0.04
C ALA A 119 -18.09 4.26 0.22
N CYS A 120 -17.61 4.46 1.46
CA CYS A 120 -16.23 4.93 1.67
C CYS A 120 -15.22 3.92 1.09
N PRO A 121 -14.09 4.38 0.50
CA PRO A 121 -13.11 3.51 -0.14
C PRO A 121 -12.64 2.32 0.70
N VAL A 122 -12.46 2.47 2.02
CA VAL A 122 -12.02 1.38 2.91
C VAL A 122 -13.13 0.36 3.14
N SER A 123 -14.39 0.78 3.35
CA SER A 123 -15.54 -0.15 3.42
C SER A 123 -15.62 -1.03 2.18
N ARG A 124 -15.45 -0.46 0.99
CA ARG A 124 -15.44 -1.22 -0.28
C ARG A 124 -14.28 -2.22 -0.40
N ILE A 125 -13.16 -1.97 0.27
CA ILE A 125 -12.04 -2.93 0.32
C ILE A 125 -12.41 -4.08 1.25
N LEU A 126 -12.91 -3.77 2.46
CA LEU A 126 -13.25 -4.76 3.48
C LEU A 126 -14.41 -5.68 3.08
N GLU A 127 -15.36 -5.17 2.28
CA GLU A 127 -16.52 -5.92 1.78
C GLU A 127 -16.24 -6.64 0.44
N GLY A 128 -15.05 -6.45 -0.14
CA GLY A 128 -14.68 -7.03 -1.44
C GLY A 128 -13.93 -8.36 -1.36
N ASP A 129 -13.67 -8.96 -2.52
CA ASP A 129 -12.79 -10.14 -2.61
C ASP A 129 -11.32 -9.73 -2.45
N ILE A 130 -10.76 -9.98 -1.26
CA ILE A 130 -9.38 -9.61 -0.92
C ILE A 130 -8.44 -10.79 -1.17
N GLN A 131 -7.31 -10.53 -1.84
CA GLN A 131 -6.20 -11.48 -1.96
C GLN A 131 -4.92 -10.87 -1.39
N LEU A 132 -4.35 -11.51 -0.36
CA LEU A 132 -3.04 -11.17 0.17
C LEU A 132 -1.97 -12.04 -0.51
N ARG A 133 -0.94 -11.41 -1.06
CA ARG A 133 0.18 -12.11 -1.71
C ARG A 133 1.47 -11.74 -1.01
N THR A 134 2.18 -12.74 -0.50
CA THR A 134 3.39 -12.58 0.30
C THR A 134 4.61 -13.05 -0.49
N TYR A 135 5.70 -12.30 -0.39
CA TYR A 135 6.96 -12.61 -1.03
C TYR A 135 8.09 -12.40 -0.02
N LEU A 136 9.04 -13.34 0.04
CA LEU A 136 10.24 -13.26 0.87
C LEU A 136 11.45 -13.08 -0.04
N PHE A 137 12.35 -12.17 0.36
CA PHE A 137 13.54 -11.81 -0.40
C PHE A 137 14.74 -11.69 0.54
N ARG A 138 15.86 -12.28 0.14
CA ARG A 138 17.19 -11.99 0.67
C ARG A 138 18.12 -11.75 -0.52
N GLU A 139 18.92 -10.69 -0.45
CA GLU A 139 19.81 -10.30 -1.56
C GLU A 139 20.83 -11.39 -1.91
N GLU A 140 21.30 -12.10 -0.90
CA GLU A 140 22.30 -13.16 -1.00
C GLU A 140 21.76 -14.44 -1.64
N ASP A 141 20.45 -14.65 -1.61
CA ASP A 141 19.81 -15.86 -2.19
C ASP A 141 19.65 -15.74 -3.71
N VAL A 142 19.99 -14.59 -4.30
CA VAL A 142 19.87 -14.33 -5.74
C VAL A 142 20.96 -15.10 -6.50
N GLN A 143 20.62 -16.26 -7.05
CA GLN A 143 21.58 -17.08 -7.81
C GLN A 143 21.84 -16.51 -9.21
N LYS A 144 20.84 -15.89 -9.81
CA LYS A 144 20.93 -15.32 -11.17
C LYS A 144 20.64 -13.83 -11.19
N LYS A 145 21.63 -13.06 -11.66
CA LYS A 145 21.50 -11.64 -12.01
C LYS A 145 21.71 -11.49 -13.51
N VAL A 146 20.74 -10.90 -14.18
CA VAL A 146 20.84 -10.55 -15.60
C VAL A 146 21.01 -9.05 -15.69
N LEU A 147 22.07 -8.60 -16.36
CA LEU A 147 22.40 -7.19 -16.47
C LEU A 147 22.04 -6.69 -17.87
N TYR A 148 21.39 -5.53 -17.92
CA TYR A 148 21.06 -4.82 -19.15
C TYR A 148 21.59 -3.39 -19.03
N SER A 149 22.55 -3.00 -19.88
CA SER A 149 23.09 -1.64 -19.91
C SER A 149 22.78 -0.97 -21.23
N ASN A 150 22.44 0.32 -21.18
CA ASN A 150 22.34 1.21 -22.34
C ASN A 150 23.53 2.19 -22.44
N GLY A 151 24.58 2.01 -21.63
CA GLY A 151 25.75 2.88 -21.55
C GLY A 151 25.64 4.07 -20.59
N GLU A 152 24.44 4.35 -20.07
CA GLU A 152 24.21 5.37 -19.02
C GLU A 152 23.74 4.74 -17.71
N VAL A 153 22.92 3.69 -17.79
CA VAL A 153 22.40 2.95 -16.65
C VAL A 153 22.51 1.46 -16.90
N THR A 154 22.89 0.72 -15.87
CA THR A 154 22.79 -0.73 -15.83
C THR A 154 21.62 -1.16 -14.95
N VAL A 155 20.66 -1.88 -15.54
CA VAL A 155 19.56 -2.53 -14.85
C VAL A 155 19.92 -3.96 -14.50
N VAL A 156 19.80 -4.29 -13.21
CA VAL A 156 19.97 -5.65 -12.69
C VAL A 156 18.58 -6.28 -12.52
N TRP A 157 18.33 -7.35 -13.27
CA TRP A 157 17.12 -8.16 -13.14
C TRP A 157 17.40 -9.49 -12.45
N LYS A 158 16.55 -9.84 -11.49
CA LYS A 158 16.60 -11.06 -10.68
C LYS A 158 15.36 -11.90 -10.98
N PRO A 159 15.43 -12.84 -11.94
CA PRO A 159 14.24 -13.53 -12.47
C PRO A 159 13.44 -14.28 -11.41
N GLU A 160 14.12 -14.90 -10.44
CA GLU A 160 13.52 -15.66 -9.35
C GLU A 160 12.50 -14.86 -8.54
N PHE A 161 12.73 -13.55 -8.41
CA PHE A 161 11.89 -12.62 -7.66
C PHE A 161 10.90 -11.84 -8.54
N CYS A 162 10.98 -12.00 -9.86
CA CYS A 162 10.10 -11.32 -10.79
C CYS A 162 8.76 -12.06 -10.92
N LYS A 163 7.74 -11.60 -10.19
CA LYS A 163 6.39 -12.22 -10.19
C LYS A 163 5.33 -11.44 -10.96
N HIS A 164 5.71 -10.30 -11.54
CA HIS A 164 4.79 -9.35 -12.19
C HIS A 164 5.36 -8.83 -13.52
N SER A 165 6.07 -9.65 -14.29
CA SER A 165 6.73 -9.22 -15.55
C SER A 165 5.75 -8.51 -16.51
N ALA A 166 4.49 -8.95 -16.55
CA ALA A 166 3.42 -8.32 -17.32
C ALA A 166 3.22 -6.81 -17.00
N ARG A 167 3.58 -6.33 -15.80
CA ARG A 167 3.60 -4.89 -15.51
C ARG A 167 4.65 -4.15 -16.31
N CYS A 168 5.87 -4.68 -16.38
CA CYS A 168 6.94 -4.03 -17.13
C CYS A 168 6.62 -4.04 -18.62
N VAL A 169 6.10 -5.17 -19.13
CA VAL A 169 5.63 -5.30 -20.51
C VAL A 169 4.52 -4.30 -20.86
N SER A 170 3.54 -4.10 -19.96
CA SER A 170 2.42 -3.19 -20.23
C SER A 170 2.75 -1.70 -20.01
N GLN A 171 3.68 -1.38 -19.12
CA GLN A 171 4.00 0.00 -18.75
C GLN A 171 5.15 0.60 -19.59
N LEU A 172 5.98 -0.25 -20.19
CA LEU A 172 7.10 0.15 -21.04
C LEU A 172 7.22 -0.75 -22.27
N PRO A 173 6.16 -0.85 -23.11
CA PRO A 173 6.12 -1.79 -24.24
C PRO A 173 7.23 -1.57 -25.27
N GLU A 174 7.83 -0.38 -25.31
CA GLU A 174 8.96 -0.07 -26.18
C GLU A 174 10.23 -0.83 -25.78
N VAL A 175 10.38 -1.18 -24.50
CA VAL A 175 11.53 -1.93 -23.95
C VAL A 175 11.28 -3.44 -23.94
N PHE A 176 10.03 -3.89 -23.95
CA PHE A 176 9.68 -5.30 -23.78
C PHE A 176 8.92 -5.85 -24.99
N ASN A 177 9.55 -6.78 -25.72
CA ASN A 177 8.93 -7.48 -26.85
C ASN A 177 8.89 -8.99 -26.59
N VAL A 178 7.71 -9.51 -26.21
CA VAL A 178 7.49 -10.92 -25.86
C VAL A 178 7.68 -11.90 -27.04
N ASN A 179 7.72 -11.40 -28.27
CA ASN A 179 7.90 -12.20 -29.47
C ASN A 179 9.35 -12.22 -29.98
N ALA A 180 10.24 -11.43 -29.36
CA ALA A 180 11.65 -11.32 -29.77
C ALA A 180 12.59 -12.09 -28.83
N LYS A 181 13.80 -12.38 -29.32
CA LYS A 181 14.93 -12.86 -28.52
C LYS A 181 16.18 -12.03 -28.83
N PRO A 182 16.72 -11.25 -27.88
CA PRO A 182 16.23 -11.04 -26.52
C PRO A 182 14.88 -10.30 -26.50
N TRP A 183 14.05 -10.59 -25.48
CA TRP A 183 12.72 -9.99 -25.30
C TRP A 183 12.75 -8.63 -24.59
N ILE A 184 13.94 -8.18 -24.17
CA ILE A 184 14.21 -6.91 -23.51
C ILE A 184 15.18 -6.13 -24.38
N ASP A 185 14.80 -4.93 -24.78
CA ASP A 185 15.62 -3.92 -25.43
C ASP A 185 15.77 -2.71 -24.50
N VAL A 186 16.89 -2.64 -23.78
CA VAL A 186 17.18 -1.56 -22.82
C VAL A 186 17.42 -0.20 -23.50
N ASN A 187 17.49 -0.15 -24.84
CA ASN A 187 17.54 1.10 -25.60
C ASN A 187 16.17 1.56 -26.11
N GLY A 188 15.11 0.77 -25.87
CA GLY A 188 13.76 1.07 -26.35
C GLY A 188 13.09 2.29 -25.69
N ALA A 189 13.66 2.81 -24.61
CA ALA A 189 13.21 4.04 -23.94
C ALA A 189 14.39 4.83 -23.34
N SER A 190 14.14 6.11 -23.02
CA SER A 190 15.11 6.96 -22.32
C SER A 190 15.49 6.41 -20.93
N THR A 191 16.73 6.65 -20.51
CA THR A 191 17.28 6.26 -19.20
C THR A 191 16.36 6.63 -18.03
N GLU A 192 15.78 7.83 -18.03
CA GLU A 192 14.89 8.31 -16.98
C GLU A 192 13.64 7.42 -16.85
N ARG A 193 12.99 7.11 -17.98
CA ARG A 193 11.81 6.25 -18.03
C ARG A 193 12.12 4.83 -17.57
N ILE A 194 13.29 4.30 -17.93
CA ILE A 194 13.74 2.97 -17.49
C ILE A 194 13.92 2.96 -15.97
N VAL A 195 14.62 3.96 -15.42
CA VAL A 195 14.85 4.10 -13.97
C VAL A 195 13.53 4.25 -13.21
N GLU A 196 12.59 5.06 -13.70
CA GLU A 196 11.25 5.18 -13.11
C GLU A 196 10.51 3.84 -13.09
N GLN A 197 10.60 3.07 -14.16
CA GLN A 197 9.98 1.75 -14.22
C GLN A 197 10.62 0.77 -13.22
N VAL A 198 11.95 0.78 -13.09
CA VAL A 198 12.68 -0.03 -12.10
C VAL A 198 12.27 0.34 -10.67
N LYS A 199 12.19 1.63 -10.33
CA LYS A 199 11.75 2.12 -9.00
C LYS A 199 10.34 1.67 -8.62
N ARG A 200 9.51 1.33 -9.60
CA ARG A 200 8.14 0.83 -9.37
C ARG A 200 8.08 -0.70 -9.21
N CYS A 201 9.21 -1.41 -9.21
CA CYS A 201 9.27 -2.85 -9.01
C CYS A 201 8.85 -3.21 -7.56
N PRO A 202 7.72 -3.91 -7.37
CA PRO A 202 7.17 -4.13 -6.03
C PRO A 202 7.85 -5.30 -5.30
N SER A 203 8.54 -6.17 -6.03
CA SER A 203 9.19 -7.36 -5.47
C SER A 203 10.70 -7.17 -5.27
N GLY A 204 11.25 -5.99 -5.57
CA GLY A 204 12.70 -5.76 -5.54
C GLY A 204 13.50 -6.54 -6.60
N ALA A 205 12.82 -7.16 -7.56
CA ALA A 205 13.44 -7.96 -8.63
C ALA A 205 14.25 -7.13 -9.63
N LEU A 206 14.03 -5.82 -9.67
CA LEU A 206 14.79 -4.88 -10.49
C LEU A 206 15.55 -3.92 -9.59
N ARG A 207 16.82 -3.70 -9.90
CA ARG A 207 17.66 -2.62 -9.36
C ARG A 207 18.37 -1.92 -10.51
N TYR A 208 18.94 -0.76 -10.26
CA TYR A 208 19.75 -0.05 -11.25
C TYR A 208 20.93 0.66 -10.59
N PHE A 209 21.97 0.96 -11.36
CA PHE A 209 23.05 1.87 -11.02
C PHE A 209 23.47 2.65 -12.27
N TYR A 210 23.99 3.87 -12.10
CA TYR A 210 24.46 4.69 -13.22
C TYR A 210 25.90 4.31 -13.59
N ASP A 211 26.15 4.13 -14.88
CA ASP A 211 27.46 3.74 -15.38
C ASP A 211 28.47 4.88 -15.15
N GLY A 212 29.67 4.56 -14.68
CA GLY A 212 30.73 5.55 -14.37
C GLY A 212 30.62 6.24 -13.00
N LYS A 213 29.57 5.98 -12.22
CA LYS A 213 29.55 6.20 -10.77
C LYS A 213 29.65 4.82 -10.14
N GLY A 214 30.73 4.54 -9.40
CA GLY A 214 30.93 3.26 -8.72
C GLY A 214 29.74 2.88 -7.83
N GLU A 215 29.71 1.63 -7.35
CA GLU A 215 28.64 1.03 -6.51
C GLU A 215 28.26 1.83 -5.24
N ASP A 216 28.90 2.97 -4.95
CA ASP A 216 28.71 3.84 -3.80
C ASP A 216 27.50 4.81 -3.90
N GLY A 217 26.54 4.51 -4.76
CA GLY A 217 25.37 5.36 -4.90
C GLY A 217 24.14 4.58 -5.31
N ILE A 218 23.47 3.95 -4.34
CA ILE A 218 22.00 3.94 -4.17
C ILE A 218 21.67 3.21 -2.85
N PHE A 219 20.99 3.93 -1.94
CA PHE A 219 20.13 3.39 -0.90
C PHE A 219 18.80 2.93 -1.52
#